data_AF-A0A9D1F7Z5-F1
#
_entry.id   AF-A0A9D1F7Z5-F1
#
_cell.length_a   1.000
_cell.length_b   1.000
_cell.length_c   1.000
_cell.angle_alpha   90.00
_cell.angle_beta   90.00
_cell.angle_gamma   90.00
#
_symmetry.space_group_name_H-M   'P 1'
#
loop_
_entity.id
_entity.type
_entity.pdbx_description
1 polymer ?
#
loop_
_entity_poly.entity_id
_entity_poly.type
_entity_poly.pdbx_seq_one_letter_code
_entity_poly.pdbx_strand_id
1 'polypeptide(L)'
;AFLELSSWMGTSLRSGVWTYYEAADQEAIHKTIEYLHQFAPSEELNKMYVLGNHDYQDAAYQTDFNYPQAWLEEAELIDQWIFENEKEIILFLQNILRMHIGCL
;
A
#
# COMPACT_ATOMS: atom_id res chain seq x y z
N ALA A 1 9.11 3.48 -3.59
CA ALA A 1 8.26 2.58 -4.38
C ALA A 1 8.55 1.10 -4.11
N PHE A 2 9.66 0.48 -4.53
CA PHE A 2 9.84 -0.98 -4.36
C PHE A 2 9.68 -1.45 -2.91
N LEU A 3 10.44 -0.88 -1.97
CA LEU A 3 10.37 -1.27 -0.55
C LEU A 3 8.98 -1.02 0.05
N GLU A 4 8.37 0.13 -0.27
CA GLU A 4 7.04 0.49 0.21
C GLU A 4 5.97 -0.47 -0.29
N LEU A 5 5.91 -0.73 -1.59
CA LEU A 5 4.93 -1.63 -2.19
C LEU A 5 5.15 -3.09 -1.78
N SER A 6 6.40 -3.50 -1.61
CA SER A 6 6.72 -4.83 -1.08
C SER A 6 6.30 -4.98 0.37
N SER A 7 6.48 -3.93 1.19
CA SER A 7 6.03 -3.91 2.58
C SER A 7 4.51 -3.90 2.68
N TRP A 8 3.83 -3.08 1.87
CA TRP A 8 2.37 -3.01 1.77
C TRP A 8 1.77 -4.38 1.46
N MET A 9 2.22 -5.02 0.39
CA MET A 9 1.79 -6.37 0.01
C MET A 9 2.14 -7.41 1.09
N GLY A 10 3.38 -7.40 1.58
CA GLY A 10 3.85 -8.39 2.56
C GLY A 10 3.16 -8.27 3.93
N THR A 11 2.77 -7.06 4.33
CA THR A 11 2.03 -6.82 5.57
C THR A 11 0.56 -7.21 5.41
N SER A 12 -0.07 -6.86 4.29
CA SER A 12 -1.43 -7.33 3.93
C SER A 12 -1.55 -8.85 4.10
N LEU A 13 -0.68 -9.61 3.43
CA LEU A 13 -0.72 -11.08 3.43
C LEU A 13 -0.41 -11.74 4.79
N ARG A 14 0.04 -10.99 5.81
CA ARG A 14 0.41 -11.53 7.13
C ARG A 14 -0.46 -11.04 8.28
N SER A 15 -0.81 -9.76 8.28
CA SER A 15 -1.43 -9.07 9.42
C SER A 15 -2.54 -8.09 9.02
N GLY A 16 -2.90 -8.03 7.74
CA GLY A 16 -3.87 -7.08 7.20
C GLY A 16 -3.24 -5.73 6.86
N VAL A 17 -3.66 -5.13 5.76
CA VAL A 17 -3.00 -3.98 5.15
C VAL A 17 -3.11 -2.71 6.00
N TRP A 18 -4.14 -2.59 6.84
CA TRP A 18 -4.29 -1.45 7.74
C TRP A 18 -3.07 -1.29 8.67
N THR A 19 -2.43 -2.40 9.08
CA THR A 19 -1.21 -2.36 9.92
C THR A 19 -0.01 -1.78 9.19
N TYR A 20 0.01 -1.81 7.85
CA TYR A 20 1.02 -1.09 7.07
C TYR A 20 0.80 0.41 7.16
N TYR A 21 -0.43 0.87 6.93
CA TYR A 21 -0.75 2.31 6.94
C TYR A 21 -0.61 2.93 8.33
N GLU A 22 -0.94 2.17 9.38
CA GLU A 22 -0.70 2.59 10.77
C GLU A 22 0.78 2.90 11.04
N ALA A 23 1.67 2.02 10.57
CA ALA A 23 3.12 2.11 10.85
C ALA A 23 3.91 2.95 9.83
N ALA A 24 3.34 3.20 8.65
CA ALA A 24 4.06 3.86 7.56
C ALA A 24 4.24 5.36 7.79
N ASP A 25 5.36 5.88 7.30
CA ASP A 25 5.61 7.31 7.26
C ASP A 25 4.79 7.99 6.15
N GLN A 26 4.11 9.09 6.47
CA GLN A 26 3.22 9.79 5.54
C GLN A 26 3.96 10.37 4.32
N GLU A 27 5.23 10.78 4.47
CA GLU A 27 6.02 11.25 3.33
C GLU A 27 6.35 10.09 2.38
N ALA A 28 6.67 8.90 2.92
CA ALA A 28 6.90 7.70 2.14
C ALA A 28 5.65 7.23 1.38
N ILE A 29 4.47 7.31 2.00
CA ILE A 29 3.19 7.04 1.35
C ILE A 29 2.97 7.99 0.18
N HIS A 30 3.08 9.31 0.39
CA HIS A 30 2.86 10.31 -0.67
C HIS A 30 3.81 10.09 -1.87
N LYS A 31 5.10 9.88 -1.61
CA LYS A 31 6.08 9.56 -2.67
C LYS A 31 5.72 8.28 -3.43
N THR A 32 5.12 7.31 -2.76
CA THR A 32 4.70 6.05 -3.41
C THR A 32 3.45 6.28 -4.25
N ILE A 33 2.49 7.09 -3.80
CA ILE A 33 1.31 7.50 -4.59
C ILE A 33 1.74 8.23 -5.87
N GLU A 34 2.64 9.21 -5.76
CA GLU A 34 3.18 9.94 -6.93
C GLU A 34 3.85 8.98 -7.92
N TYR A 35 4.64 8.04 -7.41
CA TYR A 35 5.27 7.02 -8.23
C TYR A 35 4.24 6.12 -8.94
N LEU A 36 3.22 5.64 -8.22
CA LEU A 36 2.16 4.81 -8.79
C LEU A 36 1.36 5.56 -9.86
N HIS A 37 1.05 6.83 -9.62
CA HIS A 37 0.37 7.66 -10.61
C HIS A 37 1.14 7.76 -11.93
N GLN A 38 2.48 7.78 -11.88
CA GLN A 38 3.32 7.89 -13.08
C GLN A 38 3.65 6.54 -13.73
N PHE A 39 3.81 5.47 -12.95
CA PHE A 39 4.44 4.24 -13.41
C PHE A 39 3.62 2.97 -13.20
N ALA A 40 2.48 3.02 -12.50
CA ALA A 40 1.67 1.83 -12.30
C ALA A 40 1.14 1.29 -13.64
N PRO A 41 1.08 -0.04 -13.81
CA PRO A 41 0.57 -0.66 -15.02
C PRO A 41 -0.96 -0.52 -15.15
N SER A 42 -1.65 -0.23 -14.05
CA SER A 42 -3.10 -0.01 -14.00
C SER A 42 -3.45 1.08 -12.99
N GLU A 43 -4.53 1.80 -13.26
CA GLU A 43 -5.10 2.76 -12.31
C GLU A 43 -5.57 2.06 -11.02
N GLU A 44 -5.99 0.78 -11.12
CA GLU A 44 -6.50 0.03 -9.97
C GLU A 44 -5.44 -0.20 -8.90
N LEU A 45 -4.17 -0.45 -9.28
CA LEU A 45 -3.10 -0.59 -8.28
C LEU A 45 -2.90 0.71 -7.49
N ASN A 46 -2.91 1.86 -8.17
CA ASN A 46 -2.82 3.15 -7.51
C ASN A 46 -4.03 3.39 -6.61
N LYS A 47 -5.24 3.14 -7.13
CA LYS A 47 -6.50 3.30 -6.39
C LYS A 47 -6.52 2.45 -5.12
N MET A 48 -6.12 1.19 -5.17
CA MET A 48 -6.08 0.31 -4.00
C MET A 48 -5.05 0.77 -2.97
N TYR A 49 -3.89 1.26 -3.42
CA TYR A 49 -2.88 1.81 -2.52
C TYR A 49 -3.33 3.14 -1.89
N VAL A 50 -4.08 3.98 -2.61
CA VAL A 50 -4.61 5.25 -2.07
C VAL A 50 -5.78 5.01 -1.11
N LEU A 51 -6.62 4.00 -1.37
CA LEU A 51 -7.85 3.74 -0.61
C LEU A 51 -7.58 3.56 0.89
N GLY A 52 -6.49 2.89 1.27
CA GLY A 52 -6.16 2.68 2.68
C GLY A 52 -5.40 3.84 3.33
N ASN A 53 -5.12 4.94 2.61
CA ASN A 53 -4.36 6.06 3.16
C ASN A 53 -5.22 6.97 4.05
N HIS A 54 -5.45 6.52 5.27
CA HIS A 54 -6.18 7.25 6.31
C HIS A 54 -5.25 7.77 7.40
N ASP A 55 -5.77 8.67 8.23
CA ASP A 55 -5.03 9.28 9.33
C ASP A 55 -5.01 8.38 10.58
N TYR A 56 -4.37 7.21 10.47
CA TYR A 56 -4.17 6.28 11.60
C TYR A 56 -3.29 6.88 12.71
N GLN A 57 -2.51 7.92 12.40
CA GLN A 57 -1.59 8.57 13.33
C GLN A 57 -2.24 9.73 14.10
N ASP A 58 -3.51 10.07 13.81
CA ASP A 58 -4.26 11.07 14.58
C ASP A 58 -4.29 10.68 16.07
N ALA A 59 -4.07 11.69 16.93
CA ALA A 59 -4.05 11.53 18.38
C ALA A 59 -5.33 10.90 18.95
N ALA A 60 -6.47 11.04 18.27
CA ALA A 60 -7.74 10.45 18.64
C ALA A 60 -7.72 8.91 18.63
N TYR A 61 -6.85 8.27 17.84
CA TYR A 61 -6.79 6.81 17.71
C TYR A 61 -5.63 6.17 18.46
N GLN A 62 -4.65 6.95 18.93
CA GLN A 62 -3.43 6.45 19.57
C GLN A 62 -3.65 5.78 20.93
N THR A 63 -4.82 5.99 21.55
CA THR A 63 -5.11 5.45 22.89
C THR A 63 -5.93 4.18 22.89
N ASP A 64 -6.87 4.03 21.95
CA ASP A 64 -7.84 2.94 21.94
C ASP A 64 -7.96 2.21 20.61
N PHE A 65 -7.22 2.65 19.57
CA PHE A 65 -7.23 2.06 18.22
C PHE A 65 -8.64 1.96 17.63
N ASN A 66 -9.54 2.86 18.04
CA ASN A 66 -10.94 2.85 17.62
C ASN A 66 -11.12 3.50 16.24
N TYR A 67 -10.54 2.84 15.23
CA TYR A 67 -10.60 3.31 13.84
C TYR A 67 -12.04 3.26 13.31
N PRO A 68 -12.42 4.21 12.43
CA PRO A 68 -13.70 4.14 11.73
C PRO A 68 -13.89 2.78 11.05
N GLN A 69 -15.05 2.16 11.26
CA GLN A 69 -15.39 0.85 10.68
C GLN A 69 -15.18 0.81 9.16
N ALA A 70 -15.49 1.92 8.46
CA ALA A 70 -15.29 2.04 7.03
C ALA A 70 -13.82 1.84 6.61
N TRP A 71 -12.85 2.29 7.42
CA TRP A 71 -11.42 2.11 7.12
C TRP A 71 -11.01 0.64 7.23
N LEU A 72 -11.61 -0.10 8.16
CA LEU A 72 -11.36 -1.53 8.33
C LEU A 72 -11.99 -2.32 7.18
N GLU A 73 -13.21 -1.97 6.76
CA GLU A 73 -13.88 -2.56 5.59
C GLU A 73 -13.10 -2.30 4.29
N GLU A 74 -12.58 -1.10 4.12
CA GLU A 74 -11.69 -0.75 3.00
C GLU A 74 -10.38 -1.54 3.06
N ALA A 75 -9.78 -1.71 4.24
CA ALA A 75 -8.59 -2.53 4.41
C ALA A 75 -8.85 -4.00 4.03
N GLU A 76 -9.98 -4.58 4.45
CA GLU A 76 -10.39 -5.93 4.05
C GLU A 76 -10.57 -6.07 2.53
N LEU A 77 -11.15 -5.05 1.89
CA LEU A 77 -11.28 -5.00 0.43
C LEU A 77 -9.91 -4.98 -0.25
N ILE A 78 -8.99 -4.16 0.25
CA ILE A 78 -7.63 -4.07 -0.27
C ILE A 78 -6.89 -5.40 -0.06
N ASP A 79 -7.01 -6.02 1.12
CA ASP A 79 -6.40 -7.32 1.42
C ASP A 79 -6.87 -8.41 0.43
N GLN A 80 -8.19 -8.48 0.19
CA GLN A 80 -8.75 -9.40 -0.80
C GLN A 80 -8.22 -9.11 -2.20
N TRP A 81 -8.16 -7.83 -2.59
CA TRP A 81 -7.64 -7.43 -3.90
C TRP A 81 -6.16 -7.79 -4.05
N ILE A 82 -5.33 -7.56 -3.03
CA ILE A 82 -3.92 -7.93 -3.02
C ILE A 82 -3.76 -9.43 -3.20
N PHE A 83 -4.55 -10.23 -2.49
CA PHE A 83 -4.51 -11.69 -2.60
C PHE A 83 -4.86 -12.17 -4.01
N GLU A 84 -5.91 -11.61 -4.62
CA GLU A 84 -6.33 -11.97 -5.97
C GLU A 84 -5.34 -11.52 -7.05
N ASN A 85 -4.62 -10.42 -6.80
CA ASN A 85 -3.73 -9.79 -7.77
C ASN A 85 -2.23 -9.94 -7.42
N GLU A 86 -1.87 -10.82 -6.49
CA GLU A 86 -0.51 -10.98 -5.95
C GLU A 86 0.53 -11.12 -7.07
N LYS A 87 0.22 -11.94 -8.08
CA LYS A 87 1.11 -12.17 -9.23
C LYS A 87 1.39 -10.88 -10.01
N GLU A 88 0.38 -10.04 -10.22
CA GLU A 88 0.52 -8.78 -10.96
C GLU A 88 1.37 -7.78 -10.18
N ILE A 89 1.16 -7.71 -8.87
CA ILE A 89 1.95 -6.86 -7.96
C ILE A 89 3.41 -7.31 -7.97
N ILE A 90 3.68 -8.62 -7.88
CA ILE A 90 5.04 -9.18 -7.95
C ILE A 90 5.71 -8.84 -9.30
N LEU A 91 4.99 -8.98 -10.41
CA LEU A 91 5.53 -8.62 -11.73
C LEU A 91 5.88 -7.12 -11.82
N PHE A 92 5.04 -6.27 -11.24
CA PHE A 92 5.32 -4.84 -11.16
C PHE A 92 6.56 -4.54 -10.29
N LEU A 93 6.67 -5.14 -9.11
CA LEU A 93 7.84 -5.04 -8.24
C LEU A 93 9.13 -5.46 -8.97
N GLN A 94 9.09 -6.55 -9.73
CA GLN A 94 10.22 -6.98 -10.57
C GLN A 94 10.56 -5.95 -11.66
N ASN A 95 9.57 -5.32 -12.28
CA ASN A 95 9.78 -4.28 -13.27
C ASN A 95 10.45 -3.04 -12.67
N ILE A 96 10.07 -2.65 -11.44
CA ILE A 96 10.74 -1.55 -10.71
C ILE A 96 12.24 -1.83 -10.57
N LEU A 97 12.63 -3.06 -10.19
CA LEU A 97 14.03 -3.46 -10.06
C LEU A 97 14.77 -3.44 -11.41
N ARG A 98 14.13 -3.93 -12.49
CA ARG A 98 14.72 -3.96 -13.84
C ARG A 98 14.99 -2.57 -14.37
N MET A 99 14.08 -1.62 -14.15
CA MET A 99 14.28 -0.21 -14.54
C MET A 99 15.46 0.43 -13.81
N HIS A 100 15.71 0.01 -12.56
CA HIS A 100 16.84 0.53 -11.79
C HIS A 100 18.20 -0.05 -12.25
N ILE A 101 18.23 -1.34 -12.63
CA ILE A 101 19.46 -2.01 -13.10
C ILE A 101 19.84 -1.57 -14.53
N GLY A 102 18.88 -1.23 -15.38
CA GLY A 102 19.12 -0.80 -16.77
C GLY A 102 19.70 0.61 -16.95
N CYS A 103 19.94 1.35 -15.85
CA CYS A 103 20.52 2.71 -15.87
C CYS A 103 21.99 2.77 -15.42
N LEU A 104 22.65 1.62 -15.24
CA LEU A 104 24.10 1.50 -15.02
C LEU A 104 24.80 1.02 -16.30
#